data_AF-A0A428JBL5-F1
#
_entry.id   AF-A0A428JBL5-F1
#
_cell.length_a   1.000
_cell.length_b   1.000
_cell.length_c   1.000
_cell.angle_alpha   90.00
_cell.angle_beta   90.00
_cell.angle_gamma   90.00
#
_symmetry.space_group_name_H-M   'P 1'
#
loop_
_entity.id
_entity.type
_entity.pdbx_description
1 polymer ?
#
loop_
_entity_poly.entity_id
_entity_poly.type
_entity_poly.pdbx_seq_one_letter_code
_entity_poly.pdbx_strand_id
1 'polypeptide(L)' 'MDTIVIAQAFHWFDNELSKVEYKRILKENGYVIFLWNDMLIDNEFFNRLYKY' A
#
# COMPACT_ATOMS: atom_id res chain seq x y z
N MET A 1 2.51 -5.10 17.71
CA MET A 1 3.23 -4.08 16.92
C MET A 1 2.66 -2.71 17.22
N ASP A 2 3.49 -1.66 17.18
CA ASP A 2 3.04 -0.29 17.37
C ASP A 2 2.53 0.33 16.06
N THR A 3 3.10 -0.07 14.93
CA THR A 3 2.69 0.40 13.60
C THR A 3 2.83 -0.70 12.56
N ILE A 4 1.90 -0.76 11.61
CA ILE A 4 2.01 -1.47 10.34
C ILE A 4 2.10 -0.42 9.24
N VAL A 5 3.10 -0.51 8.37
CA VAL A 5 3.26 0.40 7.22
C VAL A 5 3.14 -0.41 5.94
N ILE A 6 2.24 0.01 5.04
CA ILE A 6 2.01 -0.63 3.74
C ILE A 6 2.35 0.40 2.67
N ALA A 7 3.48 0.17 1.97
CA ALA A 7 4.06 1.11 1.02
C ALA A 7 3.51 0.99 -0.42
N GLN A 8 2.91 -0.15 -0.76
CA GLN A 8 2.30 -0.47 -2.06
C GLN A 8 1.52 -1.78 -1.87
N ALA A 9 0.94 -2.32 -2.95
CA ALA A 9 0.39 -3.68 -3.01
C ALA A 9 -0.85 -3.94 -2.14
N PHE A 10 -1.37 -2.94 -1.42
CA PHE A 10 -2.64 -3.04 -0.69
C PHE A 10 -3.83 -3.37 -1.60
N HIS A 11 -3.73 -3.10 -2.90
CA HIS A 11 -4.73 -3.49 -3.90
C HIS A 11 -4.84 -5.00 -4.12
N TRP A 12 -3.87 -5.79 -3.66
CA TRP A 12 -3.92 -7.25 -3.68
C TRP A 12 -4.52 -7.85 -2.41
N PHE A 13 -4.80 -7.04 -1.40
CA PHE A 13 -5.21 -7.54 -0.10
C PHE A 13 -6.72 -7.79 -0.07
N ASP A 14 -7.13 -8.86 0.61
CA ASP A 14 -8.52 -9.02 1.02
C ASP A 14 -8.79 -8.09 2.19
N ASN A 15 -9.66 -7.09 2.00
CA ASN A 15 -9.91 -6.05 2.99
C ASN A 15 -10.43 -6.60 4.33
N GLU A 16 -11.23 -7.66 4.32
CA GLU A 16 -11.82 -8.20 5.55
C GLU A 16 -10.83 -9.09 6.29
N LEU A 17 -10.12 -9.97 5.58
CA LEU A 17 -9.08 -10.81 6.17
C LEU A 17 -7.91 -9.95 6.70
N SER A 18 -7.51 -8.92 5.95
CA SER A 18 -6.45 -8.01 6.37
C SER A 18 -6.83 -7.23 7.64
N LYS A 19 -8.08 -6.76 7.78
CA LYS A 19 -8.53 -6.09 9.02
C LYS A 19 -8.44 -7.01 10.24
N VAL A 20 -8.80 -8.28 10.09
CA VAL A 20 -8.68 -9.28 11.18
C VAL A 20 -7.23 -9.43 11.58
N GLU A 21 -6.33 -9.54 10.60
CA GLU A 21 -4.91 -9.71 10.86
C GLU A 21 -4.26 -8.47 11.49
N TYR A 22 -4.62 -7.26 11.04
CA TYR A 22 -4.15 -6.02 11.64
C TYR A 22 -4.53 -5.95 13.12
N LYS A 23 -5.77 -6.30 13.46
CA LYS A 23 -6.21 -6.38 14.87
C LYS A 23 -5.47 -7.44 15.68
N ARG A 24 -5.11 -8.57 15.06
CA ARG A 24 -4.39 -9.66 15.73
C ARG A 24 -2.98 -9.24 16.15
N ILE A 25 -2.30 -8.45 15.31
CA ILE A 25 -0.86 -8.15 15.50
C ILE A 25 -0.59 -6.75 16.06
N LEU A 26 -1.53 -5.81 15.94
CA LEU A 26 -1.41 -4.46 16.53
C LEU A 26 -1.69 -4.48 18.04
N LYS A 27 -1.01 -3.57 18.74
CA LYS A 27 -1.39 -3.20 20.11
C LYS A 27 -2.67 -2.35 20.07
N GLU A 28 -3.33 -2.19 21.20
CA GLU A 28 -4.64 -1.51 21.35
C GLU A 28 -4.67 -0.07 20.80
N ASN A 29 -3.52 0.61 20.72
CA ASN A 29 -3.36 1.96 20.15
C ASN A 29 -2.38 2.00 18.96
N GLY A 30 -2.20 0.87 18.27
CA GLY A 30 -1.32 0.78 17.12
C GLY A 30 -1.95 1.32 15.84
N TYR A 31 -1.12 1.78 14.90
CA TYR A 31 -1.59 2.40 13.66
C TYR A 31 -1.34 1.52 12.44
N VAL A 32 -2.24 1.60 11.46
CA VAL A 32 -1.98 1.14 10.09
C VAL A 32 -1.80 2.38 9.22
N ILE A 33 -0.65 2.48 8.54
CA ILE A 33 -0.31 3.60 7.67
C ILE A 33 -0.19 3.06 6.24
N PHE A 34 -1.00 3.58 5.33
CA PHE A 34 -0.85 3.36 3.90
C PHE A 34 -0.05 4.53 3.33
N LEU A 35 1.11 4.21 2.77
CA LEU A 35 1.93 5.14 2.00
C LEU A 35 1.94 4.57 0.60
N TRP A 36 1.62 5.33 -0.44
CA TRP A 36 1.81 4.85 -1.81
C TRP A 36 2.03 6.01 -2.75
N ASN A 37 2.61 5.71 -3.91
CA ASN A 37 2.76 6.66 -4.99
C ASN A 37 1.93 6.19 -6.19
N ASP A 38 1.15 7.10 -6.77
CA ASP A 38 0.45 6.83 -8.01
C ASP A 38 1.44 7.06 -9.16
N MET A 39 1.81 5.97 -9.85
CA MET A 39 2.59 6.10 -11.07
C MET A 39 1.69 6.72 -12.14
N LEU A 40 1.93 8.00 -12.45
CA LEU A 40 1.25 8.72 -13.52
C LEU A 40 1.74 8.16 -14.87
N ILE A 41 0.98 7.22 -15.44
CA ILE A 41 1.28 6.60 -16.74
C ILE A 41 1.08 7.58 -17.90
N ASP A 42 0.25 8.61 -17.71
CA ASP A 42 -0.10 9.60 -18.76
C ASP A 42 0.87 10.79 -18.83
N ASN A 43 2.14 10.58 -18.46
CA ASN A 43 3.19 11.57 -18.64
C ASN A 43 3.96 11.27 -19.93
N GLU A 44 4.09 12.26 -20.79
CA GLU A 44 4.92 12.23 -22.01
C GLU A 44 6.35 11.71 -21.74
N PHE A 45 6.87 11.96 -20.53
CA PHE A 45 8.15 11.45 -20.03
C PHE A 45 8.18 9.93 -19.84
N PHE A 46 7.10 9.33 -19.33
CA PHE A 46 7.00 7.88 -19.11
C PHE A 46 6.93 7.12 -20.43
N ASN A 47 6.13 7.62 -21.38
CA ASN A 47 6.02 7.05 -22.74
C ASN A 47 7.36 7.06 -23.52
N ARG A 48 8.32 7.91 -23.14
CA ARG A 48 9.63 8.01 -23.80
C ARG A 48 10.64 6.97 -23.34
N LEU A 49 10.50 6.43 -22.13
CA LEU A 49 11.42 5.43 -21.56
C LEU A 49 11.14 4.00 -22.06
N TYR A 50 9.92 3.71 -22.52
CA TYR A 50 9.49 2.37 -22.93
C TYR A 50 9.42 2.14 -24.45
N LYS A 51 9.81 3.12 -25.27
CA LYS A 51 9.94 2.91 -26.73
C LYS A 51 11.23 2.14 -27.01
N TYR A 52 11.11 0.83 -27.18
CA TYR A 52 12.13 -0.06 -27.79
C TYR A 52 11.87 -0.20 -29.29
#